data_AF-A0A7Z9K0H6-F1
#
_entry.id   AF-A0A7Z9K0H6-F1
#
_cell.length_a   1.000
_cell.length_b   1.000
_cell.length_c   1.000
_cell.angle_alpha   90.00
_cell.angle_beta   90.00
_cell.angle_gamma   90.00
#
_symmetry.space_group_name_H-M   'P 1'
#
loop_
_entity.id
_entity.type
_entity.pdbx_description
1 polymer ?
#
loop_
_entity_poly.entity_id
_entity_poly.type
_entity_poly.pdbx_seq_one_letter_code
_entity_poly.pdbx_strand_id
1 'polypeptide(L)'
;GVWTDARMYVTPEGEWMKAFSTYDGMATAMLKKKGIIVAILTGENSDIVIARAEKLNIDEVYVDEHEKLKRLTYLTKKYDISMEEVAFIGDDVNDLEVLGAVGFSAMAGNSPILDKFTPDYVTTRHGGNGAFREFADIILNAQ
;
A
#
# COMPACT_ATOMS: atom_id res chain seq x y z
N GLY A 1 -1.08 7.27 -4.78
CA GLY A 1 -0.01 8.11 -4.21
C GLY A 1 0.60 7.56 -2.95
N VAL A 2 0.84 6.24 -2.85
CA VAL A 2 1.69 5.63 -1.79
C VAL A 2 3.00 5.13 -2.40
N TRP A 3 2.92 4.11 -3.26
CA TRP A 3 4.07 3.50 -3.93
C TRP A 3 4.59 4.32 -5.12
N THR A 4 3.75 5.22 -5.62
CA THR A 4 4.01 6.17 -6.71
C THR A 4 3.71 7.58 -6.25
N ASP A 5 4.17 8.58 -7.00
CA ASP A 5 3.95 10.00 -6.78
C ASP A 5 2.55 10.49 -7.24
N ALA A 6 1.58 9.57 -7.34
CA ALA A 6 0.23 9.79 -7.85
C ALA A 6 0.16 10.28 -9.31
N ARG A 7 1.25 10.18 -10.09
CA ARG A 7 1.24 10.48 -11.51
C ARG A 7 1.11 9.22 -12.36
N MET A 8 0.47 9.39 -13.52
CA MET A 8 0.42 8.40 -14.58
C MET A 8 1.02 9.00 -15.84
N TYR A 9 1.92 8.26 -16.48
CA TYR A 9 2.42 8.61 -17.79
C TYR A 9 1.67 7.72 -18.79
N VAL A 10 0.95 8.36 -19.71
CA VAL A 10 0.03 7.70 -20.64
C VAL A 10 0.36 8.08 -22.08
N THR A 11 0.07 7.18 -23.01
CA THR A 11 0.06 7.43 -24.46
C THR A 11 -1.37 7.29 -24.98
N PRO A 12 -1.65 7.61 -26.26
CA PRO A 12 -2.97 7.36 -26.84
C PRO A 12 -3.45 5.90 -26.74
N GLU A 13 -2.52 4.95 -26.60
CA GLU A 13 -2.80 3.52 -26.46
C GLU A 13 -3.11 3.09 -25.03
N GLY A 14 -2.88 3.95 -24.03
CA GLY A 14 -3.19 3.69 -22.63
C GLY A 14 -2.03 3.97 -21.67
N GLU A 15 -1.94 3.17 -20.61
CA GLU A 15 -0.89 3.31 -19.61
C GLU A 15 0.49 2.99 -20.19
N TRP A 16 1.43 3.92 -20.02
CA TRP A 16 2.80 3.75 -20.53
C TRP A 16 3.82 3.50 -19.42
N MET A 17 3.75 4.26 -18.33
CA MET A 17 4.74 4.17 -17.25
C MET A 17 4.18 4.62 -15.90
N LYS A 18 4.66 3.95 -14.85
CA LYS A 18 4.65 4.43 -13.46
C LYS A 18 6.07 4.43 -12.90
N ALA A 19 6.36 5.39 -12.01
CA ALA A 19 7.62 5.44 -11.28
C ALA A 19 7.43 4.89 -9.86
N PHE A 20 8.31 3.99 -9.44
CA PHE A 20 8.32 3.41 -8.10
C PHE A 20 9.65 3.66 -7.39
N SER A 21 9.61 3.85 -6.08
CA SER A 21 10.81 3.99 -5.25
C SER A 21 11.55 2.65 -5.10
N THR A 22 12.87 2.69 -5.17
CA THR A 22 13.73 1.55 -4.80
C THR A 22 13.79 1.36 -3.28
N TYR A 23 13.61 2.43 -2.49
CA TYR A 23 13.54 2.35 -1.02
C TYR A 23 12.33 1.51 -0.57
N ASP A 24 11.18 1.69 -1.24
CA ASP A 24 9.96 0.91 -0.96
C ASP A 24 10.16 -0.57 -1.33
N GLY A 25 10.92 -0.85 -2.39
CA GLY A 25 11.30 -2.24 -2.73
C GLY A 25 12.18 -2.90 -1.66
N MET A 26 13.11 -2.16 -1.04
CA MET A 26 13.90 -2.67 0.09
C MET A 26 13.00 -2.93 1.31
N ALA A 27 12.03 -2.05 1.56
CA ALA A 27 11.06 -2.21 2.65
C ALA A 27 10.30 -3.54 2.54
N THR A 28 9.84 -3.89 1.33
CA THR A 28 9.19 -5.19 1.07
C THR A 28 10.09 -6.34 1.45
N ALA A 29 11.36 -6.33 1.01
CA ALA A 29 12.31 -7.40 1.34
C ALA A 29 12.55 -7.51 2.86
N MET A 30 12.63 -6.37 3.57
CA MET A 30 12.81 -6.33 5.02
C MET A 30 11.60 -6.91 5.78
N LEU A 31 10.37 -6.51 5.40
CA LEU A 31 9.13 -7.04 5.98
C LEU A 31 9.02 -8.56 5.76
N LYS A 32 9.25 -9.00 4.52
CA LYS A 32 9.21 -10.44 4.17
C LYS A 32 10.23 -11.26 4.96
N LYS A 33 11.44 -10.74 5.18
CA LYS A 33 12.47 -11.41 5.99
C LYS A 33 12.02 -11.64 7.44
N LYS A 34 11.09 -10.83 7.95
CA LYS A 34 10.48 -10.97 9.27
C LYS A 34 9.20 -11.82 9.27
N GLY A 35 8.82 -12.40 8.13
CA GLY A 35 7.59 -13.17 7.99
C GLY A 35 6.33 -12.31 7.87
N ILE A 36 6.47 -10.99 7.70
CA ILE A 36 5.33 -10.08 7.52
C ILE A 36 4.87 -10.18 6.06
N ILE A 37 3.59 -10.50 5.89
CA ILE A 37 2.94 -10.58 4.58
C ILE A 37 2.74 -9.16 4.05
N VAL A 38 3.09 -8.95 2.79
CA VAL A 38 2.85 -7.68 2.08
C VAL A 38 1.80 -7.94 1.01
N ALA A 39 0.79 -7.08 0.94
CA ALA A 39 -0.25 -7.12 -0.08
C ALA A 39 -0.39 -5.76 -0.78
N ILE A 40 -0.78 -5.78 -2.05
CA ILE A 40 -1.12 -4.58 -2.84
C ILE A 40 -2.59 -4.66 -3.24
N LEU A 41 -3.38 -3.65 -2.84
CA LEU A 41 -4.77 -3.48 -3.23
C LEU A 41 -4.92 -2.19 -4.04
N THR A 42 -5.29 -2.29 -5.31
CA THR A 42 -5.49 -1.13 -6.19
C THR A 42 -6.76 -1.27 -7.01
N GLY A 43 -7.51 -0.18 -7.13
CA GLY A 43 -8.65 -0.10 -8.04
C GLY A 43 -8.23 0.04 -9.50
N GLU A 44 -6.94 0.27 -9.78
CA GLU A 44 -6.43 0.30 -11.14
C GLU A 44 -6.19 -1.11 -11.66
N ASN A 45 -6.55 -1.34 -12.93
CA ASN A 45 -6.15 -2.52 -13.67
C ASN A 45 -4.86 -2.22 -14.44
N SER A 46 -3.70 -2.52 -13.85
CA SER A 46 -2.39 -2.10 -14.35
C SER A 46 -1.38 -3.25 -14.39
N ASP A 47 -0.96 -3.64 -15.59
CA ASP A 47 0.10 -4.62 -15.81
C ASP A 47 1.45 -4.16 -15.24
N ILE A 48 1.67 -2.85 -15.19
CA ILE A 48 2.89 -2.26 -14.62
C ILE A 48 2.96 -2.54 -13.10
N VAL A 49 1.81 -2.48 -12.41
CA VAL A 49 1.72 -2.83 -10.98
C VAL A 49 1.99 -4.32 -10.78
N ILE A 50 1.42 -5.18 -11.61
CA ILE A 50 1.63 -6.64 -11.56
C ILE A 50 3.13 -6.95 -11.74
N ALA A 51 3.75 -6.45 -12.81
CA ALA A 51 5.17 -6.68 -13.09
C ALA A 51 6.08 -6.15 -11.96
N ARG A 52 5.72 -5.02 -11.35
CA ARG A 52 6.45 -4.49 -10.19
C ARG A 52 6.32 -5.42 -8.98
N ALA A 53 5.13 -5.92 -8.70
CA ALA A 53 4.87 -6.80 -7.58
C ALA A 53 5.58 -8.16 -7.75
N GLU A 54 5.56 -8.74 -8.95
CA GLU A 54 6.33 -9.94 -9.32
C GLU A 54 7.82 -9.75 -9.07
N LYS A 55 8.40 -8.63 -9.51
CA LYS A 55 9.82 -8.30 -9.26
C LYS A 55 10.18 -8.26 -7.77
N LEU A 56 9.23 -7.87 -6.92
CA LEU A 56 9.41 -7.81 -5.47
C LEU A 56 8.97 -9.11 -4.77
N ASN A 57 8.51 -10.10 -5.52
CA ASN A 57 7.91 -11.34 -5.03
C ASN A 57 6.74 -11.07 -4.06
N ILE A 58 5.85 -10.14 -4.38
CA ILE A 58 4.64 -9.91 -3.58
C ILE A 58 3.57 -10.88 -4.08
N ASP A 59 3.14 -11.80 -3.23
CA ASP A 59 2.21 -12.87 -3.63
C ASP A 59 0.75 -12.39 -3.65
N GLU A 60 0.39 -11.44 -2.77
CA GLU A 60 -0.97 -10.93 -2.65
C GLU A 60 -1.13 -9.60 -3.40
N VAL A 61 -1.49 -9.70 -4.68
CA VAL A 61 -1.67 -8.53 -5.57
C VAL A 61 -3.06 -8.58 -6.16
N TYR A 62 -3.86 -7.57 -5.85
CA TYR A 62 -5.25 -7.45 -6.29
C TYR A 62 -5.42 -6.12 -7.02
N VAL A 63 -5.54 -6.23 -8.35
CA VAL A 63 -5.83 -5.13 -9.29
C VAL A 63 -7.31 -5.11 -9.63
N ASP A 64 -7.81 -3.97 -10.10
CA ASP A 64 -9.26 -3.74 -10.32
C ASP A 64 -10.11 -4.04 -9.05
N GLU A 65 -9.51 -3.84 -7.87
CA GLU A 65 -10.11 -4.15 -6.58
C GLU A 65 -10.74 -2.90 -5.96
N HIS A 66 -12.06 -2.83 -6.05
CA HIS A 66 -12.86 -1.71 -5.54
C HIS A 66 -13.49 -1.99 -4.17
N GLU A 67 -13.60 -3.26 -3.75
CA GLU A 67 -14.12 -3.66 -2.44
C GLU A 67 -12.97 -4.01 -1.48
N LYS A 68 -12.04 -3.07 -1.26
CA LYS A 68 -10.78 -3.33 -0.53
C LYS A 68 -10.98 -3.91 0.87
N LEU A 69 -11.99 -3.47 1.63
CA LEU A 69 -12.29 -4.00 2.97
C LEU A 69 -12.72 -5.48 2.93
N LYS A 70 -13.50 -5.86 1.92
CA LYS A 70 -13.89 -7.25 1.69
C LYS A 70 -12.69 -8.09 1.30
N ARG A 71 -11.81 -7.57 0.45
CA ARG A 71 -10.54 -8.23 0.12
C ARG A 71 -9.66 -8.43 1.35
N LEU A 72 -9.56 -7.42 2.20
CA LEU A 72 -8.78 -7.52 3.42
C LEU A 72 -9.37 -8.54 4.40
N THR A 73 -10.69 -8.57 4.53
CA THR A 73 -11.42 -9.59 5.32
C THR A 73 -11.18 -11.00 4.78
N TYR A 74 -11.01 -11.16 3.48
CA TYR A 74 -10.61 -12.45 2.89
C TYR A 74 -9.17 -12.81 3.28
N LEU A 75 -8.23 -11.85 3.21
CA LEU A 75 -6.83 -12.07 3.56
C LEU A 75 -6.64 -12.42 5.03
N THR A 76 -7.34 -11.75 5.94
CA THR A 76 -7.28 -12.07 7.38
C THR A 76 -7.69 -13.51 7.65
N LYS A 77 -8.76 -13.99 7.01
CA LYS A 77 -9.19 -15.39 7.07
C LYS A 77 -8.20 -16.36 6.43
N LYS A 78 -7.61 -15.99 5.28
CA LYS A 78 -6.62 -16.82 4.57
C LYS A 78 -5.38 -17.10 5.41
N TYR A 79 -4.95 -16.12 6.20
CA TYR A 79 -3.74 -16.19 7.00
C TYR A 79 -3.98 -16.43 8.49
N ASP A 80 -5.24 -16.64 8.90
CA ASP A 80 -5.63 -16.86 10.30
C ASP A 80 -5.15 -15.74 11.25
N ILE A 81 -5.32 -14.48 10.81
CA ILE A 81 -5.00 -13.28 11.58
C ILE A 81 -6.26 -12.44 11.79
N SER A 82 -6.23 -11.58 12.81
CA SER A 82 -7.26 -10.59 13.07
C SER A 82 -7.05 -9.31 12.26
N MET A 83 -8.08 -8.46 12.17
CA MET A 83 -7.96 -7.15 11.53
C MET A 83 -7.05 -6.20 12.35
N GLU A 84 -6.95 -6.40 13.67
CA GLU A 84 -6.05 -5.64 14.55
C GLU A 84 -4.57 -5.94 14.29
N GLU A 85 -4.25 -7.08 13.69
CA GLU A 85 -2.88 -7.46 13.28
C GLU A 85 -2.51 -6.92 11.88
N VAL A 86 -3.44 -6.22 11.22
CA VAL A 86 -3.20 -5.64 9.91
C VAL A 86 -2.73 -4.18 10.04
N ALA A 87 -1.72 -3.85 9.23
CA ALA A 87 -1.29 -2.49 9.01
C ALA A 87 -1.59 -2.08 7.55
N PHE A 88 -2.18 -0.90 7.34
CA PHE A 88 -2.51 -0.39 6.00
C PHE A 88 -2.05 1.05 5.80
N ILE A 89 -1.44 1.34 4.65
CA ILE A 89 -1.10 2.70 4.23
C ILE A 89 -1.85 3.05 2.95
N GLY A 90 -2.62 4.14 2.99
CA GLY A 90 -3.43 4.66 1.89
C GLY A 90 -3.09 6.11 1.53
N ASP A 91 -3.79 6.64 0.54
CA ASP A 91 -3.66 8.06 0.18
C ASP A 91 -4.94 8.76 -0.26
N ASP A 92 -6.05 8.06 -0.51
CA ASP A 92 -7.27 8.71 -1.03
C ASP A 92 -8.57 8.14 -0.44
N VAL A 93 -9.72 8.71 -0.83
CA VAL A 93 -11.05 8.41 -0.30
C VAL A 93 -11.45 6.95 -0.43
N ASN A 94 -10.94 6.24 -1.44
CA ASN A 94 -11.20 4.82 -1.65
C ASN A 94 -10.45 3.91 -0.66
N ASP A 95 -9.60 4.46 0.21
CA ASP A 95 -8.92 3.74 1.29
C ASP A 95 -9.63 3.91 2.64
N LEU A 96 -10.57 4.86 2.79
CA LEU A 96 -11.13 5.26 4.09
C LEU A 96 -11.72 4.11 4.90
N GLU A 97 -12.49 3.23 4.26
CA GLU A 97 -13.10 2.08 4.93
C GLU A 97 -12.05 1.11 5.47
N VAL A 98 -10.94 0.93 4.75
CA VAL A 98 -9.85 0.07 5.18
C VAL A 98 -9.01 0.73 6.26
N LEU A 99 -8.66 2.01 6.07
CA LEU A 99 -7.92 2.80 7.04
C LEU A 99 -8.62 2.82 8.40
N GLY A 100 -9.95 2.92 8.43
CA GLY A 100 -10.72 2.91 9.67
C GLY A 100 -10.92 1.52 10.31
N ALA A 101 -10.57 0.44 9.61
CA ALA A 101 -10.84 -0.93 10.08
C ALA A 101 -9.60 -1.66 10.63
N VAL A 102 -8.39 -1.28 10.18
CA VAL A 102 -7.14 -1.96 10.53
C VAL A 102 -6.59 -1.55 11.89
N GLY A 103 -5.74 -2.39 12.49
CA GLY A 103 -5.12 -2.08 13.79
C GLY A 103 -4.01 -1.02 13.74
N PHE A 104 -3.40 -0.79 12.57
CA PHE A 104 -2.49 0.33 12.36
C PHE A 104 -2.69 0.96 10.98
N SER A 105 -3.21 2.18 10.97
CA SER A 105 -3.49 2.95 9.77
C SER A 105 -2.43 4.02 9.54
N ALA A 106 -2.00 4.18 8.29
CA ALA A 106 -1.16 5.29 7.90
C ALA A 106 -1.63 5.94 6.61
N MET A 107 -1.26 7.21 6.42
CA MET A 107 -1.47 7.90 5.16
C MET A 107 -0.17 8.54 4.67
N ALA A 108 0.01 8.54 3.35
CA ALA A 108 1.11 9.26 2.73
C ALA A 108 1.01 10.76 3.04
N GLY A 109 2.12 11.41 3.39
CA GLY A 109 2.15 12.82 3.83
C GLY A 109 1.65 13.85 2.81
N ASN A 110 1.55 13.48 1.54
CA ASN A 110 0.98 14.30 0.47
C ASN A 110 -0.43 13.86 0.06
N SER A 111 -1.11 13.06 0.88
CA SER A 111 -2.50 12.67 0.64
C SER A 111 -3.41 13.91 0.57
N PRO A 112 -4.31 14.00 -0.42
CA PRO A 112 -5.25 15.12 -0.57
C PRO A 112 -6.41 15.09 0.44
N ILE A 113 -6.47 14.09 1.32
CA ILE A 113 -7.59 13.86 2.25
C ILE A 113 -7.16 13.81 3.72
N LEU A 114 -6.00 14.37 4.06
CA LEU A 114 -5.52 14.46 5.45
C LEU A 114 -6.45 15.26 6.38
N ASP A 115 -7.34 16.09 5.82
CA ASP A 115 -8.38 16.82 6.55
C ASP A 115 -9.66 16.00 6.79
N LYS A 116 -9.81 14.86 6.10
CA LYS A 116 -11.02 14.01 6.15
C LYS A 116 -10.87 12.77 7.02
N PHE A 117 -9.64 12.36 7.33
CA PHE A 117 -9.37 11.18 8.13
C PHE A 117 -8.11 11.39 8.97
N THR A 118 -8.15 10.93 10.22
CA THR A 118 -7.01 10.96 11.13
C THR A 118 -6.47 9.54 11.26
N PRO A 119 -5.41 9.17 10.51
CA PRO A 119 -4.76 7.87 10.69
C PRO A 119 -3.93 7.85 11.97
N ASP A 120 -3.49 6.67 12.39
CA ASP A 120 -2.55 6.52 13.50
C ASP A 120 -1.21 7.19 13.19
N TYR A 121 -0.83 7.21 11.90
CA TYR A 121 0.38 7.85 11.43
C TYR A 121 0.23 8.55 10.09
N VAL A 122 0.84 9.73 9.95
CA VAL A 122 1.02 10.39 8.65
C VAL A 122 2.51 10.40 8.35
N THR A 123 2.90 9.84 7.20
CA THR A 123 4.32 9.78 6.83
C THR A 123 4.87 11.17 6.52
N THR A 124 6.11 11.42 6.93
CA THR A 124 6.85 12.63 6.54
C THR A 124 7.30 12.56 5.09
N ARG A 125 7.63 11.37 4.59
CA ARG A 125 7.88 11.13 3.16
C ARG A 125 6.58 11.11 2.37
N HIS A 126 6.67 11.63 1.15
CA HIS A 126 5.56 11.59 0.19
C HIS A 126 5.50 10.24 -0.54
N GLY A 127 4.33 9.95 -1.10
CA GLY A 127 4.12 8.85 -2.04
C GLY A 127 5.16 8.83 -3.16
N GLY A 128 5.61 7.64 -3.53
CA GLY A 128 6.65 7.43 -4.55
C GLY A 128 8.06 7.82 -4.10
N ASN A 129 8.22 8.40 -2.91
CA ASN A 129 9.50 8.90 -2.37
C ASN A 129 9.92 8.18 -1.08
N GLY A 130 9.39 6.98 -0.82
CA GLY A 130 9.72 6.19 0.37
C GLY A 130 8.69 6.24 1.48
N ALA A 131 7.44 6.66 1.23
CA ALA A 131 6.37 6.64 2.23
C ALA A 131 6.12 5.21 2.75
N PHE A 132 6.07 4.21 1.86
CA PHE A 132 5.92 2.81 2.27
C PHE A 132 7.14 2.30 3.04
N ARG A 133 8.35 2.75 2.69
CA ARG A 133 9.57 2.46 3.45
C ARG A 133 9.52 2.99 4.88
N GLU A 134 9.11 4.23 5.05
CA GLU A 134 8.96 4.84 6.37
C GLU A 134 7.92 4.11 7.21
N PHE A 135 6.78 3.80 6.62
CA PHE A 135 5.73 2.99 7.23
C PHE A 135 6.24 1.61 7.67
N ALA A 136 6.98 0.92 6.81
CA ALA A 136 7.58 -0.37 7.12
C ALA A 136 8.62 -0.29 8.25
N ASP A 137 9.45 0.76 8.29
CA ASP A 137 10.44 0.95 9.36
C ASP A 137 9.76 1.12 10.72
N ILE A 138 8.61 1.81 10.79
CA ILE A 138 7.82 1.94 12.03
C ILE A 138 7.35 0.58 12.52
N ILE A 139 6.74 -0.21 11.63
CA ILE A 139 6.26 -1.56 11.96
C ILE A 139 7.41 -2.42 12.46
N LEU A 140 8.54 -2.43 11.74
CA LEU A 140 9.69 -3.27 12.05
C LEU A 140 10.38 -2.89 13.36
N ASN A 141 10.38 -1.61 13.72
CA ASN A 141 10.96 -1.13 14.99
C ASN A 141 10.08 -1.44 16.21
N ALA A 142 8.80 -1.74 15.99
CA ALA A 142 7.85 -2.08 17.04
C ALA A 142 7.75 -3.60 17.33
N GLN A 143 8.42 -4.44 16.53
CA GLN A 143 8.50 -5.91 16.72
C GLN A 143 9.61 -6.31 17.69
#